data_AF-A0A2J6WEE5-F1
#
_entry.id   AF-A0A2J6WEE5-F1
#
_cell.length_a   1.000
_cell.length_b   1.000
_cell.length_c   1.000
_cell.angle_alpha   90.00
_cell.angle_beta   90.00
_cell.angle_gamma   90.00
#
_symmetry.space_group_name_H-M   'P 1'
#
loop_
_entity.id
_entity.type
_entity.pdbx_description
1 polymer ?
#
loop_
_entity_poly.entity_id
_entity_poly.type
_entity_poly.pdbx_seq_one_letter_code
_entity_poly.pdbx_strand_id
1 'polypeptide(L)'
;MKKVTNVLLLLVFLVTFSFNFSFGSKVALGDSSGVVELSIGKNVASLNFKPVPLESKPIIQNGRTLVPLRFVSEAFGGYVDYNPNDKTITLVFDLHTIILKIGSKVAIVDGKELPLDVAPFIEKQSGRTLVPVRFISESIGANVEWNPSNRTIKIIYQQKPLANKKSLTLKVIHAGSLTQPLRTLENNFKNYYAKLNVDITFEDFSAGSVDAVKQITELKKEFDVVALADFFLIPQYLIPKYTDWYIVFATNKLVLCYTDKSKYANEINSNNWYEILLRKDVDFGYAEPNSDPCGYRTLLMFQLAEQYYKKPQLYQSLLNATKPKNIRPKSVELVALLQANELDYAFEYESVAVQNNLKYISFPDELNLGNPDLTDWYEKASLTLKDGTVVKGAPILYGLTIPNNAPEKEFAQRFVLYLLKYGKSVFEKSGQPFVPFKAYPDIYKLPAPVRMGIMK
;
A
#
# COMPACT_ATOMS: atom_id res chain seq x y z
N MET A 1 41.00 -38.67 60.79
CA MET A 1 39.94 -39.56 60.27
C MET A 1 38.96 -38.74 59.44
N LYS A 2 38.84 -39.08 58.15
CA LYS A 2 37.74 -38.81 57.20
C LYS A 2 36.87 -37.56 57.42
N LYS A 3 36.94 -36.60 56.49
CA LYS A 3 35.96 -36.48 55.39
C LYS A 3 36.39 -35.41 54.38
N VAL A 4 36.68 -35.87 53.18
CA VAL A 4 36.72 -35.09 51.95
C VAL A 4 35.32 -34.52 51.72
N THR A 5 35.20 -33.22 51.45
CA THR A 5 33.97 -32.66 50.88
C THR A 5 34.35 -31.85 49.66
N ASN A 6 34.10 -32.44 48.51
CA ASN A 6 34.19 -31.81 47.20
C ASN A 6 33.19 -30.64 47.17
N VAL A 7 33.69 -29.43 46.96
CA VAL A 7 32.87 -28.30 46.52
C VAL A 7 32.70 -28.47 45.01
N LEU A 8 31.62 -29.13 44.60
CA LEU A 8 31.20 -29.19 43.20
C LEU A 8 30.50 -27.88 42.87
N LEU A 9 31.16 -27.06 42.05
CA LEU A 9 30.65 -25.84 41.46
C LEU A 9 29.53 -26.20 40.47
N LEU A 10 28.27 -26.19 40.90
CA LEU A 10 27.13 -26.38 40.00
C LEU A 10 26.74 -25.04 39.38
N LEU A 11 27.40 -24.69 38.27
CA LEU A 11 26.98 -23.63 37.35
C LEU A 11 25.65 -24.06 36.71
N VAL A 12 24.53 -23.59 37.26
CA VAL A 12 23.22 -23.68 36.61
C VAL A 12 23.22 -22.66 35.46
N PHE A 13 23.60 -23.11 34.27
CA PHE A 13 23.29 -22.41 33.03
C PHE A 13 21.78 -22.50 32.81
N LEU A 14 21.06 -21.48 33.29
CA LEU A 14 19.68 -21.22 32.89
C LEU A 14 19.74 -20.70 31.45
N VAL A 15 19.81 -21.62 30.49
CA VAL A 15 19.57 -21.32 29.08
C VAL A 15 18.08 -21.03 28.97
N THR A 16 17.70 -19.76 29.18
CA THR A 16 16.41 -19.26 28.72
C THR A 16 16.44 -19.30 27.20
N PHE A 17 15.95 -20.41 26.64
CA PHE A 17 15.67 -20.51 25.22
C PHE A 17 14.43 -19.64 24.95
N SER A 18 14.65 -18.33 24.85
CA SER A 18 13.66 -17.42 24.29
C SER A 18 13.49 -17.81 22.83
N PHE A 19 12.50 -18.67 22.56
CA PHE A 19 11.94 -18.84 21.23
C PHE A 19 11.34 -17.50 20.81
N ASN A 20 12.18 -16.64 20.23
CA ASN A 20 11.70 -15.57 19.38
C ASN A 20 11.10 -16.26 18.15
N PHE A 21 9.80 -16.58 18.22
CA PHE A 21 9.01 -16.80 17.02
C PHE A 21 8.91 -15.47 16.31
N SER A 22 9.96 -15.13 15.56
CA SER A 22 9.81 -14.24 14.44
C SER A 22 8.87 -14.98 13.47
N PHE A 23 7.63 -14.50 13.34
CA PHE A 23 6.89 -14.69 12.10
C PHE A 23 7.68 -13.97 11.00
N GLY A 24 8.80 -14.57 10.62
CA GLY A 24 9.68 -14.10 9.58
C GLY A 24 8.93 -14.19 8.27
N SER A 25 8.39 -13.05 7.84
CA SER A 25 8.26 -12.61 6.45
C SER A 25 8.61 -13.65 5.37
N LYS A 26 7.75 -14.66 5.24
CA LYS A 26 7.56 -15.55 4.09
C LYS A 26 6.16 -16.16 4.17
N VAL A 27 5.14 -15.32 4.11
CA VAL A 27 3.93 -15.74 3.41
C VAL A 27 3.96 -14.94 2.11
N ALA A 28 4.70 -15.45 1.13
CA ALA A 28 4.22 -15.29 -0.23
C ALA A 28 2.80 -15.82 -0.24
N LEU A 29 1.85 -15.17 -0.94
CA LEU A 29 0.54 -15.74 -1.26
C LEU A 29 0.69 -17.24 -1.56
N GLY A 30 0.45 -18.08 -0.57
CA GLY A 30 1.12 -19.37 -0.46
C GLY A 30 0.15 -20.35 0.17
N ASP A 31 -0.14 -21.40 -0.59
CA ASP A 31 -1.07 -22.50 -0.31
C ASP A 31 -1.99 -22.24 0.88
N SER A 32 -3.14 -21.63 0.61
CA SER A 32 -4.21 -21.48 1.62
C SER A 32 -4.71 -22.83 2.13
N SER A 33 -4.29 -23.95 1.53
CA SER A 33 -4.62 -25.31 1.92
C SER A 33 -3.94 -25.73 3.23
N GLY A 34 -4.68 -26.37 4.13
CA GLY A 34 -4.13 -26.82 5.40
C GLY A 34 -5.11 -27.61 6.26
N VAL A 35 -4.58 -28.11 7.38
CA VAL A 35 -5.35 -28.81 8.40
C VAL A 35 -5.21 -28.08 9.74
N VAL A 36 -6.33 -27.70 10.32
CA VAL A 36 -6.42 -27.16 11.68
C VAL A 36 -7.10 -28.18 12.58
N GLU A 37 -6.50 -28.48 13.72
CA GLU A 37 -7.09 -29.35 14.74
C GLU A 37 -7.19 -28.62 16.07
N LEU A 38 -8.39 -28.67 16.68
CA LEU A 38 -8.77 -27.90 17.85
C LEU A 38 -9.44 -28.83 18.87
N SER A 39 -8.97 -28.86 20.11
CA SER A 39 -9.65 -29.61 21.18
C SER A 39 -10.47 -28.67 22.07
N ILE A 40 -11.69 -29.08 22.41
CA ILE A 40 -12.55 -28.31 23.32
C ILE A 40 -11.85 -28.10 24.67
N GLY A 41 -11.85 -26.86 25.14
CA GLY A 41 -11.31 -26.49 26.44
C GLY A 41 -9.78 -26.35 26.52
N LYS A 42 -9.04 -26.59 25.43
CA LYS A 42 -7.58 -26.44 25.39
C LYS A 42 -7.17 -25.12 24.72
N ASN A 43 -6.09 -24.52 25.21
CA ASN A 43 -5.47 -23.31 24.64
C ASN A 43 -4.34 -23.64 23.66
N VAL A 44 -4.36 -24.83 23.06
CA VAL A 44 -3.39 -25.25 22.04
C VAL A 44 -4.16 -25.91 20.92
N ALA A 45 -3.88 -25.48 19.69
CA ALA A 45 -4.35 -26.07 18.46
C ALA A 45 -3.18 -26.73 17.73
N SER A 46 -3.47 -27.42 16.63
CA SER A 46 -2.47 -27.87 15.67
C SER A 46 -2.77 -27.23 14.32
N LEU A 47 -1.75 -26.64 13.69
CA LEU A 47 -1.78 -26.16 12.31
C LEU A 47 -0.78 -26.97 11.51
N ASN A 48 -1.26 -27.73 10.52
CA ASN A 48 -0.43 -28.64 9.72
C ASN A 48 0.49 -29.52 10.60
N PHE A 49 -0.11 -30.14 11.61
CA PHE A 49 0.54 -31.04 12.58
C PHE A 49 1.53 -30.37 13.55
N LYS A 50 1.65 -29.03 13.52
CA LYS A 50 2.49 -28.27 14.45
C LYS A 50 1.64 -27.61 15.52
N PRO A 51 1.99 -27.73 16.81
CA PRO A 51 1.24 -27.09 17.88
C PRO A 51 1.35 -25.56 17.80
N VAL A 52 0.22 -24.88 17.99
CA VAL A 52 0.12 -23.42 18.00
C VAL A 52 -0.71 -22.99 19.22
N PRO A 53 -0.23 -22.04 20.04
CA PRO A 53 -1.00 -21.53 21.17
C PRO A 53 -2.25 -20.78 20.69
N LEU A 54 -3.34 -20.88 21.46
CA LEU A 54 -4.56 -20.13 21.25
C LEU A 54 -4.72 -19.05 22.32
N GLU A 55 -5.14 -17.88 21.89
CA GLU A 55 -5.50 -16.77 22.76
C GLU A 55 -6.82 -17.01 23.53
N SER A 56 -7.64 -17.95 23.05
CA SER A 56 -8.86 -18.41 23.71
C SER A 56 -9.17 -19.85 23.34
N LYS A 57 -9.74 -20.62 24.27
CA LYS A 57 -10.08 -22.04 24.08
C LYS A 57 -11.35 -22.20 23.23
N PRO A 58 -11.44 -23.21 22.37
CA PRO A 58 -12.70 -23.62 21.78
C PRO A 58 -13.71 -24.05 22.85
N ILE A 59 -14.96 -23.62 22.72
CA ILE A 59 -16.04 -23.94 23.65
C ILE A 59 -17.25 -24.53 22.92
N ILE A 60 -18.14 -25.16 23.67
CA ILE A 60 -19.45 -25.56 23.17
C ILE A 60 -20.49 -24.68 23.86
N GLN A 61 -21.32 -24.01 23.06
CA GLN A 61 -22.44 -23.21 23.53
C GLN A 61 -23.65 -23.50 22.64
N ASN A 62 -24.81 -23.79 23.26
CA ASN A 62 -26.05 -24.13 22.55
C ASN A 62 -25.88 -25.24 21.49
N GLY A 63 -25.08 -26.28 21.83
CA GLY A 63 -24.79 -27.39 20.92
C GLY A 63 -23.92 -27.04 19.71
N ARG A 64 -23.34 -25.83 19.66
CA ARG A 64 -22.42 -25.40 18.62
C ARG A 64 -21.02 -25.18 19.18
N THR A 65 -20.02 -25.64 18.42
CA THR A 65 -18.63 -25.34 18.73
C THR A 65 -18.29 -23.93 18.28
N LEU A 66 -17.82 -23.13 19.23
CA LEU A 66 -17.33 -21.79 18.99
C LEU A 66 -15.81 -21.74 19.13
N VAL A 67 -15.17 -20.99 18.24
CA VAL A 67 -13.71 -20.91 18.12
C VAL A 67 -13.26 -19.45 18.00
N PRO A 68 -12.01 -19.13 18.38
CA PRO A 68 -11.44 -17.81 18.12
C PRO A 68 -11.40 -17.54 16.62
N LEU A 69 -12.16 -16.54 16.18
CA LEU A 69 -12.34 -16.24 14.75
C LEU A 69 -11.00 -15.99 14.05
N ARG A 70 -10.15 -15.16 14.65
CA ARG A 70 -8.87 -14.75 14.07
C ARG A 70 -7.96 -15.95 13.81
N PHE A 71 -7.81 -16.84 14.79
CA PHE A 71 -6.99 -18.05 14.64
C PHE A 71 -7.43 -18.90 13.46
N VAL A 72 -8.73 -19.23 13.37
CA VAL A 72 -9.23 -20.09 12.28
C VAL A 72 -9.10 -19.41 10.92
N SER A 73 -9.27 -18.09 10.88
CA SER A 73 -9.21 -17.35 9.62
C SER A 73 -7.78 -17.22 9.09
N GLU A 74 -6.86 -16.79 9.95
CA GLU A 74 -5.45 -16.59 9.57
C GLU A 74 -4.73 -17.92 9.31
N ALA A 75 -5.17 -19.01 9.94
CA ALA A 75 -4.68 -20.37 9.65
C ALA A 75 -4.86 -20.79 8.19
N PHE A 76 -5.83 -20.21 7.49
CA PHE A 76 -6.11 -20.46 6.07
C PHE A 76 -5.79 -19.24 5.18
N GLY A 77 -4.92 -18.34 5.64
CA GLY A 77 -4.48 -17.17 4.87
C GLY A 77 -5.50 -16.02 4.78
N GLY A 78 -6.60 -16.10 5.55
CA GLY A 78 -7.61 -15.03 5.60
C GLY A 78 -7.16 -13.82 6.39
N TYR A 79 -7.65 -12.64 5.99
CA TYR A 79 -7.49 -11.40 6.72
C TYR A 79 -8.74 -11.10 7.54
N VAL A 80 -8.57 -10.59 8.76
CA VAL A 80 -9.67 -10.26 9.68
C VAL A 80 -9.55 -8.83 10.17
N ASP A 81 -10.63 -8.07 10.01
CA ASP A 81 -10.78 -6.70 10.48
C ASP A 81 -12.00 -6.59 11.38
N TYR A 82 -11.89 -5.80 12.44
CA TYR A 82 -12.98 -5.48 13.35
C TYR A 82 -13.15 -3.97 13.42
N ASN A 83 -14.34 -3.49 13.07
CA ASN A 83 -14.73 -2.10 13.24
C ASN A 83 -15.48 -1.95 14.57
N PRO A 84 -14.90 -1.27 15.57
CA PRO A 84 -15.54 -1.09 16.88
C PRO A 84 -16.74 -0.14 16.83
N ASN A 85 -16.81 0.76 15.85
CA ASN A 85 -17.85 1.79 15.77
C ASN A 85 -19.24 1.18 15.51
N ASP A 86 -19.32 0.16 14.67
CA ASP A 86 -20.55 -0.53 14.30
C ASP A 86 -20.57 -2.01 14.73
N LYS A 87 -19.48 -2.47 15.37
CA LYS A 87 -19.23 -3.84 15.81
C LYS A 87 -19.26 -4.85 14.65
N THR A 88 -18.88 -4.42 13.46
CA THR A 88 -18.77 -5.25 12.26
C THR A 88 -17.41 -5.94 12.22
N ILE A 89 -17.42 -7.22 11.84
CA ILE A 89 -16.22 -7.98 11.55
C ILE A 89 -16.25 -8.32 10.06
N THR A 90 -15.16 -8.06 9.35
CA THR A 90 -15.01 -8.44 7.96
C THR A 90 -13.86 -9.42 7.82
N LEU A 91 -14.10 -10.49 7.09
CA LEU A 91 -13.10 -11.47 6.71
C LEU A 91 -12.94 -11.50 5.20
N VAL A 92 -11.69 -11.60 4.76
CA VAL A 92 -11.35 -11.69 3.34
C VAL A 92 -10.45 -12.91 3.17
N PHE A 93 -10.92 -13.90 2.41
CA PHE A 93 -10.17 -15.10 2.03
C PHE A 93 -10.19 -15.19 0.53
N ASP A 94 -9.07 -15.06 -0.18
CA ASP A 94 -8.98 -15.34 -1.62
C ASP A 94 -10.07 -14.68 -2.50
N LEU A 95 -11.19 -15.38 -2.71
CA LEU A 95 -12.38 -14.97 -3.46
C LEU A 95 -13.61 -14.64 -2.59
N HIS A 96 -13.56 -15.00 -1.32
CA HIS A 96 -14.67 -14.89 -0.37
C HIS A 96 -14.55 -13.64 0.49
N THR A 97 -15.68 -13.03 0.79
CA THR A 97 -15.84 -11.97 1.78
C THR A 97 -16.96 -12.37 2.74
N ILE A 98 -16.65 -12.42 4.04
CA ILE A 98 -17.64 -12.72 5.09
C ILE A 98 -17.75 -11.51 6.00
N ILE A 99 -18.97 -11.01 6.20
CA ILE A 99 -19.27 -9.91 7.11
C ILE A 99 -20.15 -10.44 8.23
N LEU A 100 -19.71 -10.23 9.46
CA LEU A 100 -20.41 -10.61 10.68
C LEU A 100 -20.66 -9.36 11.51
N LYS A 101 -21.67 -9.38 12.38
CA LYS A 101 -21.90 -8.34 13.38
C LYS A 101 -22.06 -8.95 14.75
N ILE A 102 -21.38 -8.38 15.76
CA ILE A 102 -21.49 -8.86 17.14
C ILE A 102 -22.95 -8.83 17.59
N GLY A 103 -23.44 -9.96 18.11
CA GLY A 103 -24.81 -10.14 18.58
C GLY A 103 -25.85 -10.41 17.49
N SER A 104 -25.48 -10.34 16.20
CA SER A 104 -26.38 -10.67 15.08
C SER A 104 -26.36 -12.16 14.76
N LYS A 105 -27.53 -12.72 14.43
CA LYS A 105 -27.67 -14.06 13.85
C LYS A 105 -27.73 -14.06 12.31
N VAL A 106 -27.40 -12.94 11.68
CA VAL A 106 -27.31 -12.81 10.23
C VAL A 106 -25.89 -12.38 9.88
N ALA A 107 -25.31 -13.09 8.91
CA ALA A 107 -24.03 -12.83 8.29
C ALA A 107 -24.23 -12.51 6.81
N ILE A 108 -23.29 -11.82 6.19
CA ILE A 108 -23.26 -11.63 4.73
C ILE A 108 -22.05 -12.40 4.20
N VAL A 109 -22.27 -13.35 3.30
CA VAL A 109 -21.23 -14.14 2.62
C VAL A 109 -21.34 -13.87 1.13
N ASP A 110 -20.29 -13.29 0.54
CA ASP A 110 -20.22 -12.95 -0.89
C ASP A 110 -21.45 -12.15 -1.37
N GLY A 111 -21.87 -11.19 -0.53
CA GLY A 111 -23.02 -10.31 -0.77
C GLY A 111 -24.39 -10.92 -0.43
N LYS A 112 -24.46 -12.18 0.01
CA LYS A 112 -25.72 -12.87 0.35
C LYS A 112 -25.90 -13.00 1.86
N GLU A 113 -27.10 -12.69 2.36
CA GLU A 113 -27.43 -12.90 3.76
C GLU A 113 -27.61 -14.38 4.08
N LEU A 114 -26.94 -14.86 5.13
CA LEU A 114 -27.02 -16.23 5.63
C LEU A 114 -27.25 -16.23 7.15
N PRO A 115 -28.10 -17.14 7.67
CA PRO A 115 -28.36 -17.25 9.10
C PRO A 115 -27.20 -17.91 9.86
N LEU A 116 -27.03 -17.52 11.12
CA LEU A 116 -26.13 -18.10 12.09
C LEU A 116 -26.93 -18.77 13.21
N ASP A 117 -26.55 -20.00 13.56
CA ASP A 117 -27.13 -20.71 14.70
C ASP A 117 -26.88 -19.98 16.03
N VAL A 118 -25.66 -19.43 16.17
CA VAL A 118 -25.22 -18.67 17.34
C VAL A 118 -24.55 -17.38 16.86
N ALA A 119 -24.97 -16.26 17.45
CA ALA A 119 -24.42 -14.95 17.12
C ALA A 119 -22.94 -14.84 17.57
N PRO A 120 -22.08 -14.15 16.80
CA PRO A 120 -20.73 -13.83 17.22
C PRO A 120 -20.75 -12.98 18.49
N PHE A 121 -19.85 -13.26 19.43
CA PHE A 121 -19.69 -12.45 20.63
C PHE A 121 -18.23 -12.34 21.04
N ILE A 122 -17.93 -11.29 21.81
CA ILE A 122 -16.60 -11.08 22.40
C ILE A 122 -16.59 -11.79 23.77
N GLU A 123 -15.75 -12.81 23.90
CA GLU A 123 -15.56 -13.51 25.17
C GLU A 123 -14.89 -12.58 26.19
N LYS A 124 -15.52 -12.38 27.35
CA LYS A 124 -15.08 -11.40 28.35
C LYS A 124 -13.69 -11.67 28.91
N GLN A 125 -13.31 -12.95 29.05
CA GLN A 125 -12.06 -13.35 29.67
C GLN A 125 -10.85 -13.12 28.75
N SER A 126 -11.01 -13.38 27.46
CA SER A 126 -9.91 -13.30 26.48
C SER A 126 -9.95 -12.04 25.61
N GLY A 127 -11.09 -11.35 25.57
CA GLY A 127 -11.35 -10.27 24.62
C GLY A 127 -11.49 -10.74 23.17
N ARG A 128 -11.58 -12.05 22.93
CA ARG A 128 -11.60 -12.63 21.57
C ARG A 128 -13.02 -12.84 21.07
N THR A 129 -13.22 -12.59 19.79
CA THR A 129 -14.48 -12.95 19.13
C THR A 129 -14.55 -14.46 18.93
N LEU A 130 -15.61 -15.05 19.48
CA LEU A 130 -15.98 -16.44 19.27
C LEU A 130 -17.11 -16.54 18.25
N VAL A 131 -16.98 -17.50 17.33
CA VAL A 131 -17.89 -17.71 16.19
C VAL A 131 -18.15 -19.20 15.96
N PRO A 132 -19.29 -19.60 15.38
CA PRO A 132 -19.52 -20.98 14.95
C PRO A 132 -18.46 -21.43 13.94
N VAL A 133 -17.63 -22.40 14.33
CA VAL A 133 -16.50 -22.87 13.49
C VAL A 133 -16.97 -23.37 12.12
N ARG A 134 -18.10 -24.09 12.12
CA ARG A 134 -18.67 -24.67 10.90
C ARG A 134 -19.08 -23.60 9.91
N PHE A 135 -19.78 -22.56 10.38
CA PHE A 135 -20.24 -21.48 9.51
C PHE A 135 -19.07 -20.82 8.79
N ILE A 136 -18.02 -20.43 9.51
CA ILE A 136 -16.86 -19.76 8.91
C ILE A 136 -16.12 -20.68 7.94
N SER A 137 -15.87 -21.92 8.35
CA SER A 137 -15.09 -22.88 7.56
C SER A 137 -15.83 -23.32 6.29
N GLU A 138 -17.12 -23.65 6.39
CA GLU A 138 -17.91 -24.08 5.22
C GLU A 138 -18.18 -22.92 4.25
N SER A 139 -18.28 -21.68 4.76
CA SER A 139 -18.42 -20.48 3.91
C SER A 139 -17.23 -20.25 2.97
N ILE A 140 -16.04 -20.78 3.31
CA ILE A 140 -14.86 -20.73 2.44
C ILE A 140 -14.60 -22.08 1.73
N GLY A 141 -15.52 -23.03 1.84
CA GLY A 141 -15.42 -24.36 1.21
C GLY A 141 -14.54 -25.38 1.96
N ALA A 142 -14.18 -25.12 3.22
CA ALA A 142 -13.46 -26.07 4.05
C ALA A 142 -14.40 -27.14 4.65
N ASN A 143 -13.87 -28.35 4.84
CA ASN A 143 -14.58 -29.44 5.52
C ASN A 143 -14.34 -29.39 7.03
N VAL A 144 -15.37 -29.66 7.83
CA VAL A 144 -15.29 -29.66 9.30
C VAL A 144 -15.73 -31.02 9.86
N GLU A 145 -14.79 -31.73 10.46
CA GLU A 145 -15.00 -33.01 11.12
C GLU A 145 -15.03 -32.82 12.64
N TRP A 146 -15.97 -33.50 13.31
CA TRP A 146 -16.06 -33.55 14.77
C TRP A 146 -15.80 -34.98 15.26
N ASN A 147 -14.80 -35.14 16.12
CA ASN A 147 -14.55 -36.40 16.81
C ASN A 147 -15.07 -36.30 18.27
N PRO A 148 -16.16 -37.01 18.60
CA PRO A 148 -16.73 -36.95 19.94
C PRO A 148 -15.86 -37.63 21.00
N SER A 149 -15.10 -38.67 20.65
CA SER A 149 -14.34 -39.49 21.59
C SER A 149 -13.20 -38.72 22.27
N ASN A 150 -12.56 -37.81 21.54
CA ASN A 150 -11.50 -36.94 22.07
C ASN A 150 -11.89 -35.45 22.11
N ARG A 151 -13.15 -35.13 21.78
CA ARG A 151 -13.71 -33.77 21.74
C ARG A 151 -12.89 -32.82 20.87
N THR A 152 -12.57 -33.26 19.66
CA THR A 152 -11.70 -32.55 18.73
C THR A 152 -12.41 -32.19 17.43
N ILE A 153 -12.14 -30.99 16.94
CA ILE A 153 -12.59 -30.46 15.65
C ILE A 153 -11.39 -30.51 14.71
N LYS A 154 -11.57 -31.05 13.52
CA LYS A 154 -10.59 -31.01 12.44
C LYS A 154 -11.18 -30.26 11.26
N ILE A 155 -10.52 -29.18 10.85
CA ILE A 155 -10.88 -28.37 9.70
C ILE A 155 -9.86 -28.65 8.61
N ILE A 156 -10.35 -29.03 7.43
CA ILE A 156 -9.51 -29.34 6.27
C ILE A 156 -9.92 -28.37 5.18
N TYR A 157 -9.02 -27.47 4.82
CA TYR A 157 -9.22 -26.57 3.71
C TYR A 157 -8.26 -26.94 2.57
N GLN A 158 -8.81 -26.97 1.37
CA GLN A 158 -8.04 -27.08 0.14
C GLN A 158 -8.53 -25.99 -0.78
N GLN A 159 -7.64 -25.07 -1.13
CA GLN A 159 -7.95 -24.00 -2.06
C GLN A 159 -8.31 -24.61 -3.42
N LYS A 160 -9.50 -24.30 -3.92
CA LYS A 160 -9.97 -24.77 -5.23
C LYS A 160 -10.19 -23.56 -6.15
N PRO A 161 -9.74 -23.63 -7.40
CA PRO A 161 -10.13 -22.65 -8.41
C PRO A 161 -11.64 -22.62 -8.59
N LEU A 162 -12.19 -21.49 -9.07
CA LEU A 162 -13.61 -21.43 -9.45
C LEU A 162 -13.91 -22.46 -10.53
N ALA A 163 -15.08 -23.10 -10.43
CA ALA A 163 -15.55 -24.05 -11.45
C ALA A 163 -15.69 -23.38 -12.82
N ASN A 164 -16.22 -22.14 -12.83
CA ASN A 164 -16.35 -21.33 -14.03
C ASN A 164 -15.35 -20.17 -13.99
N LYS A 165 -14.68 -19.92 -15.11
CA LYS A 165 -13.73 -18.82 -15.25
C LYS A 165 -14.46 -17.49 -15.05
N LYS A 166 -13.96 -16.66 -14.12
CA LYS A 166 -14.41 -15.27 -13.96
C LYS A 166 -13.41 -14.36 -14.67
N SER A 167 -13.89 -13.43 -15.48
CA SER A 167 -13.05 -12.40 -16.11
C SER A 167 -13.55 -11.02 -15.70
N LEU A 168 -12.62 -10.11 -15.39
CA LEU A 168 -12.93 -8.72 -15.05
C LEU A 168 -11.78 -7.79 -15.47
N THR A 169 -12.11 -6.50 -15.60
CA THR A 169 -11.14 -5.45 -15.92
C THR A 169 -11.10 -4.43 -14.80
N LEU A 170 -9.92 -4.21 -14.22
CA LEU A 170 -9.65 -3.13 -13.27
C LEU A 170 -9.05 -1.93 -14.01
N LYS A 171 -9.72 -0.79 -13.96
CA LYS A 171 -9.25 0.48 -14.52
C LYS A 171 -8.49 1.25 -13.46
N VAL A 172 -7.19 1.43 -13.65
CA VAL A 172 -6.33 2.13 -12.69
C VAL A 172 -5.84 3.42 -13.31
N ILE A 173 -6.17 4.57 -12.72
CA ILE A 173 -5.57 5.85 -13.10
C ILE A 173 -4.52 6.24 -12.07
N HIS A 174 -3.30 6.49 -12.54
CA HIS A 174 -2.19 6.75 -11.64
C HIS A 174 -1.21 7.78 -12.18
N ALA A 175 -0.44 8.37 -11.27
CA ALA A 175 0.67 9.25 -11.61
C ALA A 175 1.73 8.51 -12.44
N GLY A 176 2.36 9.21 -13.40
CA GLY A 176 3.40 8.62 -14.25
C GLY A 176 4.54 7.94 -13.48
N SER A 177 4.99 8.54 -12.37
CA SER A 177 6.05 7.98 -11.52
C SER A 177 5.67 6.69 -10.79
N LEU A 178 4.39 6.31 -10.75
CA LEU A 178 3.92 5.06 -10.13
C LEU A 178 3.85 3.88 -11.10
N THR A 179 4.10 4.10 -12.40
CA THR A 179 3.87 3.10 -13.46
C THR A 179 4.59 1.77 -13.18
N GLN A 180 5.90 1.79 -12.91
CA GLN A 180 6.67 0.56 -12.74
C GLN A 180 6.32 -0.25 -11.47
N PRO A 181 6.23 0.35 -10.28
CA PRO A 181 5.86 -0.41 -9.08
C PRO A 181 4.42 -0.94 -9.15
N LEU A 182 3.46 -0.16 -9.69
CA LEU A 182 2.09 -0.64 -9.87
C LEU A 182 2.02 -1.80 -10.85
N ARG A 183 2.62 -1.69 -12.04
CA ARG A 183 2.67 -2.78 -13.02
C ARG A 183 3.26 -4.08 -12.46
N THR A 184 4.28 -3.96 -11.61
CA THR A 184 4.87 -5.13 -10.92
C THR A 184 3.85 -5.78 -9.99
N LEU A 185 3.13 -5.00 -9.19
CA LEU A 185 2.11 -5.50 -8.28
C LEU A 185 0.89 -6.06 -9.01
N GLU A 186 0.45 -5.41 -10.08
CA GLU A 186 -0.64 -5.85 -10.94
C GLU A 186 -0.33 -7.20 -11.56
N ASN A 187 0.87 -7.39 -12.12
CA ASN A 187 1.29 -8.68 -12.66
C ASN A 187 1.30 -9.78 -11.58
N ASN A 188 1.79 -9.49 -10.39
CA ASN A 188 1.77 -10.45 -9.28
C ASN A 188 0.34 -10.79 -8.84
N PHE A 189 -0.53 -9.78 -8.77
CA PHE A 189 -1.93 -9.93 -8.42
C PHE A 189 -2.69 -10.75 -9.47
N LYS A 190 -2.51 -10.46 -10.76
CA LYS A 190 -3.04 -11.25 -11.88
C LYS A 190 -2.60 -12.71 -11.81
N ASN A 191 -1.30 -12.94 -11.63
CA ASN A 191 -0.74 -14.30 -11.54
C ASN A 191 -1.27 -15.08 -10.34
N TYR A 192 -1.59 -14.39 -9.25
CA TYR A 192 -2.26 -15.01 -8.10
C TYR A 192 -3.68 -15.46 -8.45
N TYR A 193 -4.51 -14.54 -8.94
CA TYR A 193 -5.92 -14.80 -9.23
C TYR A 193 -6.14 -15.75 -10.41
N ALA A 194 -5.21 -15.80 -11.37
CA ALA A 194 -5.25 -16.75 -12.49
C ALA A 194 -5.26 -18.21 -12.00
N LYS A 195 -4.54 -18.52 -10.91
CA LYS A 195 -4.54 -19.84 -10.28
C LYS A 195 -5.91 -20.22 -9.70
N LEU A 196 -6.74 -19.22 -9.40
CA LEU A 196 -8.09 -19.37 -8.87
C LEU A 196 -9.16 -19.36 -9.97
N ASN A 197 -8.76 -19.45 -11.24
CA ASN A 197 -9.65 -19.32 -12.41
C ASN A 197 -10.33 -17.94 -12.49
N VAL A 198 -9.64 -16.90 -12.02
CA VAL A 198 -10.04 -15.49 -12.14
C VAL A 198 -9.03 -14.76 -13.01
N ASP A 199 -9.47 -14.30 -14.17
CA ASP A 199 -8.66 -13.56 -15.14
C ASP A 199 -8.90 -12.06 -14.97
N ILE A 200 -7.85 -11.36 -14.55
CA ILE A 200 -7.90 -9.94 -14.26
C ILE A 200 -7.11 -9.21 -15.33
N THR A 201 -7.76 -8.29 -16.03
CA THR A 201 -7.08 -7.35 -16.91
C THR A 201 -6.94 -6.02 -16.19
N PHE A 202 -5.75 -5.42 -16.24
CA PHE A 202 -5.56 -4.05 -15.78
C PHE A 202 -5.54 -3.15 -17.01
N GLU A 203 -6.37 -2.10 -16.98
CA GLU A 203 -6.33 -0.99 -17.93
C GLU A 203 -5.71 0.22 -17.22
N ASP A 204 -4.43 0.47 -17.51
CA ASP A 204 -3.65 1.52 -16.85
C ASP A 204 -3.73 2.85 -17.60
N PHE A 205 -4.09 3.90 -16.86
CA PHE A 205 -4.16 5.27 -17.34
C PHE A 205 -3.10 6.10 -16.62
N SER A 206 -1.91 6.15 -17.21
CA SER A 206 -0.81 6.97 -16.70
C SER A 206 -0.99 8.44 -17.11
N ALA A 207 -1.05 9.36 -16.14
CA ALA A 207 -1.19 10.80 -16.38
C ALA A 207 -0.44 11.63 -15.33
N GLY A 208 -0.25 12.93 -15.60
CA GLY A 208 0.06 13.89 -14.54
C GLY A 208 -1.12 13.93 -13.56
N SER A 209 -0.87 14.04 -12.25
CA SER A 209 -1.95 13.86 -11.27
C SER A 209 -3.05 14.91 -11.33
N VAL A 210 -2.77 16.13 -11.82
CA VAL A 210 -3.80 17.16 -12.06
C VAL A 210 -4.68 16.74 -13.23
N ASP A 211 -4.10 16.27 -14.32
CA ASP A 211 -4.88 15.71 -15.43
C ASP A 211 -5.66 14.46 -15.02
N ALA A 212 -5.10 13.63 -14.14
CA ALA A 212 -5.76 12.43 -13.63
C ALA A 212 -7.06 12.77 -12.89
N VAL A 213 -7.04 13.78 -12.01
CA VAL A 213 -8.28 14.22 -11.35
C VAL A 213 -9.26 14.84 -12.36
N LYS A 214 -8.80 15.59 -13.36
CA LYS A 214 -9.65 16.14 -14.43
C LYS A 214 -10.34 15.08 -15.27
N GLN A 215 -9.70 13.93 -15.52
CA GLN A 215 -10.36 12.81 -16.21
C GLN A 215 -11.60 12.31 -15.43
N ILE A 216 -11.59 12.41 -14.11
CA ILE A 216 -12.71 12.03 -13.24
C ILE A 216 -13.71 13.18 -13.11
N THR A 217 -13.22 14.39 -12.82
CA THR A 217 -14.06 15.52 -12.43
C THR A 217 -14.68 16.24 -13.62
N GLU A 218 -14.00 16.32 -14.76
CA GLU A 218 -14.45 17.03 -15.95
C GLU A 218 -14.96 16.04 -17.01
N LEU A 219 -14.15 15.03 -17.35
CA LEU A 219 -14.48 14.05 -18.40
C LEU A 219 -15.38 12.91 -17.92
N LYS A 220 -15.69 12.84 -16.61
CA LYS A 220 -16.58 11.85 -16.00
C LYS A 220 -16.19 10.39 -16.29
N LYS A 221 -14.89 10.13 -16.47
CA LYS A 221 -14.40 8.75 -16.64
C LYS A 221 -14.44 8.02 -15.30
N GLU A 222 -14.71 6.72 -15.38
CA GLU A 222 -14.81 5.83 -14.22
C GLU A 222 -13.53 5.00 -14.08
N PHE A 223 -13.02 4.93 -12.86
CA PHE A 223 -11.84 4.15 -12.50
C PHE A 223 -12.09 3.39 -11.20
N ASP A 224 -11.42 2.26 -11.06
CA ASP A 224 -11.48 1.41 -9.88
C ASP A 224 -10.49 1.85 -8.81
N VAL A 225 -9.32 2.33 -9.21
CA VAL A 225 -8.26 2.81 -8.31
C VAL A 225 -7.66 4.10 -8.84
N VAL A 226 -7.45 5.06 -7.93
CA VAL A 226 -6.82 6.35 -8.20
C VAL A 226 -5.59 6.48 -7.32
N ALA A 227 -4.41 6.66 -7.91
CA ALA A 227 -3.15 6.85 -7.18
C ALA A 227 -2.37 8.08 -7.68
N LEU A 228 -2.21 9.10 -6.84
CA LEU A 228 -1.70 10.41 -7.24
C LEU A 228 -0.33 10.71 -6.60
N ALA A 229 0.53 11.42 -7.34
CA ALA A 229 1.83 11.89 -6.85
C ALA A 229 1.72 13.03 -5.84
N ASP A 230 0.56 13.66 -5.77
CA ASP A 230 0.21 14.64 -4.76
C ASP A 230 -1.13 14.25 -4.14
N PHE A 231 -1.07 13.83 -2.88
CA PHE A 231 -2.27 13.39 -2.17
C PHE A 231 -3.28 14.52 -1.95
N PHE A 232 -2.87 15.80 -1.91
CA PHE A 232 -3.78 16.93 -1.68
C PHE A 232 -4.81 17.11 -2.80
N LEU A 233 -4.52 16.60 -3.99
CA LEU A 233 -5.46 16.62 -5.10
C LEU A 233 -6.71 15.77 -4.82
N ILE A 234 -6.63 14.76 -3.94
CA ILE A 234 -7.78 13.94 -3.57
C ILE A 234 -8.81 14.74 -2.76
N PRO A 235 -8.48 15.31 -1.58
CA PRO A 235 -9.43 16.10 -0.82
C PRO A 235 -9.87 17.37 -1.56
N GLN A 236 -9.02 17.95 -2.41
CA GLN A 236 -9.35 19.17 -3.14
C GLN A 236 -10.35 18.96 -4.28
N TYR A 237 -10.18 17.90 -5.08
CA TYR A 237 -10.95 17.73 -6.32
C TYR A 237 -11.92 16.55 -6.28
N LEU A 238 -11.65 15.52 -5.47
CA LEU A 238 -12.43 14.29 -5.47
C LEU A 238 -13.39 14.20 -4.27
N ILE A 239 -13.04 14.75 -3.10
CA ILE A 239 -13.91 14.73 -1.92
C ILE A 239 -14.89 15.92 -1.94
N PRO A 240 -16.16 15.73 -1.50
CA PRO A 240 -16.80 14.46 -1.15
C PRO A 240 -17.47 13.77 -2.35
N LYS A 241 -17.44 14.40 -3.53
CA LYS A 241 -18.31 14.02 -4.66
C LYS A 241 -17.99 12.66 -5.27
N TYR A 242 -16.72 12.30 -5.33
CA TYR A 242 -16.21 11.13 -6.05
C TYR A 242 -15.64 10.07 -5.13
N THR A 243 -15.26 10.42 -3.91
CA THR A 243 -14.80 9.52 -2.86
C THR A 243 -14.98 10.19 -1.50
N ASP A 244 -14.99 9.38 -0.45
CA ASP A 244 -15.15 9.85 0.94
C ASP A 244 -13.90 9.60 1.80
N TRP A 245 -12.88 8.96 1.23
CA TRP A 245 -11.67 8.59 1.95
C TRP A 245 -10.44 8.58 1.04
N TYR A 246 -9.26 8.66 1.64
CA TYR A 246 -8.00 8.38 0.96
C TYR A 246 -6.93 7.97 1.97
N ILE A 247 -5.84 7.43 1.46
CA ILE A 247 -4.66 7.10 2.24
C ILE A 247 -3.42 7.77 1.67
N VAL A 248 -2.47 8.07 2.54
CA VAL A 248 -1.10 8.43 2.16
C VAL A 248 -0.20 7.23 2.44
N PHE A 249 0.57 6.80 1.44
CA PHE A 249 1.23 5.49 1.51
C PHE A 249 2.71 5.45 1.12
N ALA A 250 3.18 6.35 0.27
CA ALA A 250 4.58 6.40 -0.16
C ALA A 250 5.09 7.84 -0.28
N THR A 251 6.40 8.01 -0.43
CA THR A 251 7.05 9.31 -0.64
C THR A 251 8.02 9.28 -1.81
N ASN A 252 8.56 10.44 -2.16
CA ASN A 252 9.59 10.63 -3.17
C ASN A 252 10.46 11.85 -2.87
N LYS A 253 11.46 12.09 -3.71
CA LYS A 253 12.33 13.26 -3.71
C LYS A 253 12.48 13.81 -5.12
N LEU A 254 12.59 15.12 -5.27
CA LEU A 254 13.06 15.73 -6.51
C LEU A 254 14.57 15.51 -6.66
N VAL A 255 14.99 15.26 -7.89
CA VAL A 255 16.39 15.12 -8.32
C VAL A 255 16.58 15.79 -9.69
N LEU A 256 17.85 15.99 -10.07
CA LEU A 256 18.20 16.35 -11.45
C LEU A 256 18.78 15.14 -12.17
N CYS A 257 18.02 14.57 -13.09
CA CYS A 257 18.43 13.43 -13.91
C CYS A 257 19.32 13.86 -15.06
N TYR A 258 20.28 13.01 -15.42
CA TYR A 258 21.18 13.18 -16.56
C TYR A 258 21.75 11.83 -17.02
N THR A 259 22.55 11.86 -18.09
CA THR A 259 23.27 10.69 -18.63
C THR A 259 24.75 11.00 -18.76
N ASP A 260 25.56 10.00 -19.11
CA ASP A 260 26.98 10.21 -19.43
C ASP A 260 27.24 11.09 -20.65
N LYS A 261 26.21 11.29 -21.49
CA LYS A 261 26.30 12.13 -22.70
C LYS A 261 25.90 13.57 -22.44
N SER A 262 25.28 13.85 -21.31
CA SER A 262 24.85 15.19 -20.92
C SER A 262 26.06 16.12 -20.82
N LYS A 263 25.95 17.33 -21.38
CA LYS A 263 27.01 18.33 -21.29
C LYS A 263 27.34 18.63 -19.84
N TYR A 264 28.64 18.62 -19.52
CA TYR A 264 29.15 18.90 -18.17
C TYR A 264 28.74 17.89 -17.09
N ALA A 265 28.38 16.66 -17.48
CA ALA A 265 28.06 15.55 -16.57
C ALA A 265 29.15 15.24 -15.53
N ASN A 266 30.43 15.53 -15.84
CA ASN A 266 31.56 15.30 -14.94
C ASN A 266 31.85 16.50 -14.00
N GLU A 267 31.25 17.66 -14.25
CA GLU A 267 31.44 18.88 -13.44
C GLU A 267 30.28 19.12 -12.47
N ILE A 268 29.08 18.70 -12.86
CA ILE A 268 27.84 19.00 -12.15
C ILE A 268 27.73 18.22 -10.82
N ASN A 269 27.24 18.90 -9.78
CA ASN A 269 27.00 18.35 -8.45
C ASN A 269 25.90 19.14 -7.72
N SER A 270 25.60 18.76 -6.48
CA SER A 270 24.54 19.36 -5.66
C SER A 270 24.71 20.85 -5.39
N ASN A 271 25.92 21.41 -5.52
CA ASN A 271 26.22 22.80 -5.19
C ASN A 271 26.27 23.73 -6.40
N ASN A 272 26.53 23.21 -7.61
CA ASN A 272 26.73 24.02 -8.82
C ASN A 272 25.73 23.73 -9.93
N TRP A 273 24.76 22.83 -9.72
CA TRP A 273 23.81 22.40 -10.76
C TRP A 273 23.16 23.58 -11.49
N TYR A 274 22.73 24.61 -10.75
CA TYR A 274 22.08 25.77 -11.34
C TYR A 274 23.02 26.61 -12.20
N GLU A 275 24.32 26.64 -11.89
CA GLU A 275 25.33 27.34 -12.70
C GLU A 275 25.56 26.60 -14.02
N ILE A 276 25.55 25.27 -14.00
CA ILE A 276 25.61 24.44 -15.20
C ILE A 276 24.37 24.65 -16.07
N LEU A 277 23.17 24.61 -15.48
CA LEU A 277 21.92 24.79 -16.24
C LEU A 277 21.79 26.16 -16.90
N LEU A 278 22.45 27.19 -16.37
CA LEU A 278 22.44 28.55 -16.94
C LEU A 278 23.48 28.74 -18.06
N ARG A 279 24.29 27.73 -18.40
CA ARG A 279 25.18 27.79 -19.57
C ARG A 279 24.36 27.74 -20.86
N LYS A 280 24.70 28.58 -21.84
CA LYS A 280 23.90 28.79 -23.06
C LYS A 280 23.73 27.55 -23.93
N ASP A 281 24.68 26.63 -23.85
CA ASP A 281 24.71 25.39 -24.61
C ASP A 281 24.04 24.22 -23.89
N VAL A 282 23.59 24.39 -22.64
CA VAL A 282 22.91 23.34 -21.86
C VAL A 282 21.41 23.36 -22.11
N ASP A 283 20.85 22.17 -22.37
CA ASP A 283 19.42 21.96 -22.57
C ASP A 283 18.82 21.20 -21.38
N PHE A 284 17.82 21.78 -20.72
CA PHE A 284 17.10 21.10 -19.64
C PHE A 284 15.59 21.32 -19.71
N GLY A 285 14.85 20.50 -18.96
CA GLY A 285 13.38 20.47 -19.00
C GLY A 285 12.73 19.97 -17.71
N TYR A 286 11.44 20.22 -17.60
CA TYR A 286 10.57 19.79 -16.50
C TYR A 286 9.13 19.62 -17.00
N ALA A 287 8.26 19.00 -16.20
CA ALA A 287 6.88 18.72 -16.61
C ALA A 287 6.00 19.99 -16.59
N GLU A 288 4.90 20.02 -17.35
CA GLU A 288 3.97 21.14 -17.41
C GLU A 288 3.30 21.36 -16.03
N PRO A 289 3.53 22.51 -15.36
CA PRO A 289 3.04 22.74 -14.00
C PRO A 289 1.52 22.70 -13.86
N ASN A 290 0.76 22.91 -14.93
CA ASN A 290 -0.71 22.88 -14.88
C ASN A 290 -1.30 21.46 -15.00
N SER A 291 -0.47 20.45 -15.29
CA SER A 291 -0.88 19.08 -15.58
C SER A 291 -0.20 18.04 -14.67
N ASP A 292 1.05 18.26 -14.29
CA ASP A 292 1.86 17.29 -13.52
C ASP A 292 2.47 17.91 -12.26
N PRO A 293 2.30 17.28 -11.07
CA PRO A 293 3.00 17.66 -9.85
C PRO A 293 4.50 17.84 -9.95
N CYS A 294 5.20 17.04 -10.76
CA CYS A 294 6.64 17.21 -10.93
C CYS A 294 6.97 18.60 -11.50
N GLY A 295 6.09 19.16 -12.33
CA GLY A 295 6.23 20.46 -12.96
C GLY A 295 6.15 21.60 -11.96
N TYR A 296 5.03 21.70 -11.23
CA TYR A 296 4.90 22.76 -10.22
C TYR A 296 5.89 22.58 -9.07
N ARG A 297 6.24 21.34 -8.69
CA ARG A 297 7.27 21.08 -7.67
C ARG A 297 8.66 21.55 -8.11
N THR A 298 8.99 21.43 -9.40
CA THR A 298 10.23 21.99 -9.94
C THR A 298 10.27 23.51 -9.77
N LEU A 299 9.16 24.20 -10.07
CA LEU A 299 9.09 25.65 -9.91
C LEU A 299 9.12 26.09 -8.45
N LEU A 300 8.46 25.36 -7.56
CA LEU A 300 8.55 25.59 -6.11
C LEU A 300 10.00 25.40 -5.62
N MET A 301 10.67 24.34 -6.09
CA MET A 301 12.08 24.09 -5.79
C MET A 301 12.97 25.23 -6.29
N PHE A 302 12.73 25.80 -7.48
CA PHE A 302 13.50 26.95 -7.97
C PHE A 302 13.37 28.18 -7.05
N GLN A 303 12.17 28.46 -6.53
CA GLN A 303 11.96 29.54 -5.55
C GLN A 303 12.69 29.26 -4.23
N LEU A 304 12.68 28.01 -3.76
CA LEU A 304 13.43 27.60 -2.58
C LEU A 304 14.95 27.68 -2.80
N ALA A 305 15.43 27.33 -3.99
CA ALA A 305 16.84 27.40 -4.36
C ALA A 305 17.36 28.85 -4.36
N GLU A 306 16.58 29.80 -4.87
CA GLU A 306 16.91 31.23 -4.79
C GLU A 306 17.16 31.69 -3.35
N GLN A 307 16.30 31.27 -2.42
CA GLN A 307 16.44 31.57 -0.99
C GLN A 307 17.61 30.83 -0.34
N TYR A 308 17.73 29.52 -0.61
CA TYR A 308 18.74 28.64 -0.02
C TYR A 308 20.16 29.05 -0.42
N TYR A 309 20.41 29.27 -1.71
CA TYR A 309 21.72 29.69 -2.21
C TYR A 309 21.99 31.19 -2.09
N LYS A 310 21.00 31.97 -1.65
CA LYS A 310 21.07 33.45 -1.58
C LYS A 310 21.50 34.06 -2.91
N LYS A 311 20.87 33.59 -4.00
CA LYS A 311 21.14 34.01 -5.39
C LYS A 311 19.91 34.74 -5.94
N PRO A 312 19.83 36.08 -5.81
CA PRO A 312 18.70 36.84 -6.31
C PRO A 312 18.46 36.57 -7.80
N GLN A 313 17.19 36.49 -8.21
CA GLN A 313 16.77 36.25 -9.60
C GLN A 313 17.10 34.85 -10.13
N LEU A 314 17.52 33.90 -9.28
CA LEU A 314 17.80 32.53 -9.72
C LEU A 314 16.54 31.86 -10.28
N TYR A 315 15.39 32.04 -9.64
CA TYR A 315 14.11 31.51 -10.12
C TYR A 315 13.82 31.98 -11.54
N GLN A 316 13.86 33.29 -11.77
CA GLN A 316 13.57 33.88 -13.09
C GLN A 316 14.62 33.48 -14.13
N SER A 317 15.89 33.35 -13.73
CA SER A 317 16.97 32.95 -14.62
C SER A 317 16.79 31.52 -15.13
N LEU A 318 16.40 30.58 -14.25
CA LEU A 318 16.11 29.20 -14.62
C LEU A 318 14.87 29.09 -15.52
N LEU A 319 13.82 29.87 -15.24
CA LEU A 319 12.65 29.95 -16.12
C LEU A 319 13.03 30.43 -17.52
N ASN A 320 13.79 31.52 -17.63
CA ASN A 320 14.20 32.10 -18.90
C ASN A 320 15.14 31.18 -19.69
N ALA A 321 15.96 30.38 -19.00
CA ALA A 321 16.86 29.40 -19.62
C ALA A 321 16.12 28.15 -20.12
N THR A 322 14.93 27.85 -19.59
CA THR A 322 14.15 26.68 -20.01
C THR A 322 13.50 26.93 -21.37
N LYS A 323 13.86 26.13 -22.38
CA LYS A 323 13.24 26.23 -23.71
C LYS A 323 11.78 25.72 -23.63
N PRO A 324 10.79 26.43 -24.19
CA PRO A 324 9.38 25.98 -24.15
C PRO A 324 9.18 24.58 -24.71
N LYS A 325 9.94 24.22 -25.75
CA LYS A 325 9.95 22.87 -26.33
C LYS A 325 10.53 21.79 -25.41
N ASN A 326 11.03 22.09 -24.22
CA ASN A 326 11.53 21.12 -23.24
C ASN A 326 10.58 20.99 -22.04
N ILE A 327 9.44 21.69 -22.05
CA ILE A 327 8.35 21.49 -21.10
C ILE A 327 7.42 20.41 -21.68
N ARG A 328 7.15 19.35 -20.91
CA ARG A 328 6.35 18.19 -21.37
C ARG A 328 5.10 17.99 -20.52
N PRO A 329 3.98 17.52 -21.08
CA PRO A 329 2.76 17.24 -20.32
C PRO A 329 3.00 16.38 -19.06
N LYS A 330 3.90 15.39 -19.14
CA LYS A 330 4.26 14.52 -18.02
C LYS A 330 5.77 14.44 -17.87
N SER A 331 6.21 14.39 -16.62
CA SER A 331 7.61 14.22 -16.21
C SER A 331 8.29 13.08 -16.98
N VAL A 332 7.72 11.89 -16.93
CA VAL A 332 8.30 10.67 -17.52
C VAL A 332 8.53 10.74 -19.05
N GLU A 333 7.94 11.71 -19.76
CA GLU A 333 8.23 11.94 -21.19
C GLU A 333 9.62 12.56 -21.42
N LEU A 334 10.19 13.23 -20.41
CA LEU A 334 11.54 13.80 -20.45
C LEU A 334 12.63 12.73 -20.43
N VAL A 335 12.34 11.55 -19.86
CA VAL A 335 13.28 10.42 -19.79
C VAL A 335 13.74 9.99 -21.18
N ALA A 336 12.82 9.90 -22.14
CA ALA A 336 13.16 9.52 -23.51
C ALA A 336 14.09 10.56 -24.18
N LEU A 337 13.89 11.86 -23.89
CA LEU A 337 14.74 12.93 -24.43
C LEU A 337 16.15 12.89 -23.83
N LEU A 338 16.27 12.61 -22.52
CA LEU A 338 17.56 12.38 -21.87
C LEU A 338 18.30 11.20 -22.50
N GLN A 339 17.62 10.06 -22.66
CA GLN A 339 18.22 8.84 -23.23
C GLN A 339 18.62 9.02 -24.70
N ALA A 340 17.83 9.78 -25.47
CA ALA A 340 18.12 10.15 -26.85
C ALA A 340 19.19 11.27 -26.97
N ASN A 341 19.65 11.84 -25.85
CA ASN A 341 20.57 12.98 -25.81
C ASN A 341 20.02 14.23 -26.54
N GLU A 342 18.69 14.39 -26.57
CA GLU A 342 18.01 15.62 -26.99
C GLU A 342 17.91 16.65 -25.85
N LEU A 343 18.11 16.18 -24.61
CA LEU A 343 18.12 16.95 -23.39
C LEU A 343 19.35 16.57 -22.57
N ASP A 344 20.02 17.56 -21.96
CA ASP A 344 21.15 17.30 -21.06
C ASP A 344 20.66 16.95 -19.65
N TYR A 345 19.65 17.66 -19.14
CA TYR A 345 19.15 17.50 -17.77
C TYR A 345 17.61 17.52 -17.67
N ALA A 346 17.03 16.72 -16.79
CA ALA A 346 15.59 16.77 -16.51
C ALA A 346 15.31 16.80 -15.01
N PHE A 347 14.40 17.66 -14.58
CA PHE A 347 13.86 17.61 -13.23
C PHE A 347 12.85 16.48 -13.14
N GLU A 348 13.12 15.57 -12.21
CA GLU A 348 12.40 14.31 -12.08
C GLU A 348 12.34 13.87 -10.62
N TYR A 349 11.57 12.82 -10.37
CA TYR A 349 11.61 12.12 -9.10
C TYR A 349 12.79 11.14 -9.04
N GLU A 350 13.39 10.98 -7.85
CA GLU A 350 14.45 9.98 -7.60
C GLU A 350 14.03 8.59 -8.08
N SER A 351 12.78 8.24 -7.82
CA SER A 351 12.22 6.98 -8.30
C SER A 351 12.30 6.80 -9.81
N VAL A 352 12.02 7.85 -10.58
CA VAL A 352 12.02 7.78 -12.05
C VAL A 352 13.46 7.61 -12.54
N ALA A 353 14.42 8.26 -11.86
CA ALA A 353 15.85 8.05 -12.12
C ALA A 353 16.25 6.58 -11.90
N VAL A 354 15.90 6.02 -10.73
CA VAL A 354 16.19 4.62 -10.36
C VAL A 354 15.55 3.64 -11.35
N GLN A 355 14.26 3.84 -11.65
CA GLN A 355 13.47 3.00 -12.55
C GLN A 355 14.03 2.94 -13.98
N ASN A 356 14.68 4.02 -14.44
CA ASN A 356 15.24 4.13 -15.78
C ASN A 356 16.77 4.05 -15.82
N ASN A 357 17.42 3.69 -14.70
CA ASN A 357 18.86 3.60 -14.56
C ASN A 357 19.59 4.88 -15.02
N LEU A 358 19.02 6.05 -14.70
CA LEU A 358 19.61 7.35 -15.01
C LEU A 358 20.58 7.77 -13.90
N LYS A 359 21.60 8.56 -14.26
CA LYS A 359 22.38 9.28 -13.27
C LYS A 359 21.55 10.44 -12.74
N TYR A 360 21.74 10.80 -11.47
CA TYR A 360 21.02 11.93 -10.91
C TYR A 360 21.81 12.63 -9.80
N ILE A 361 21.52 13.91 -9.63
CA ILE A 361 21.98 14.71 -8.51
C ILE A 361 20.88 14.73 -7.45
N SER A 362 21.23 14.33 -6.25
CA SER A 362 20.37 14.53 -5.08
C SER A 362 20.46 15.98 -4.62
N PHE A 363 19.32 16.63 -4.44
CA PHE A 363 19.28 17.95 -3.82
C PHE A 363 19.29 17.85 -2.29
N PRO A 364 19.79 18.89 -1.58
CA PRO A 364 19.58 19.04 -0.14
C PRO A 364 18.10 18.86 0.24
N ASP A 365 17.84 18.43 1.48
CA ASP A 365 16.49 18.20 1.97
C ASP A 365 15.63 19.47 1.91
N GLU A 366 16.23 20.66 2.05
CA GLU A 366 15.59 21.96 1.91
C GLU A 366 15.03 22.22 0.50
N LEU A 367 15.47 21.47 -0.51
CA LEU A 367 15.10 21.67 -1.92
C LEU A 367 14.37 20.46 -2.51
N ASN A 368 14.67 19.24 -2.07
CA ASN A 368 14.15 18.02 -2.71
C ASN A 368 12.67 17.72 -2.41
N LEU A 369 12.04 18.49 -1.52
CA LEU A 369 10.64 18.33 -1.09
C LEU A 369 10.32 16.95 -0.51
N GLY A 370 11.29 16.17 -0.04
CA GLY A 370 11.07 14.80 0.44
C GLY A 370 11.06 14.63 1.95
N ASN A 371 11.41 15.67 2.72
CA ASN A 371 11.53 15.57 4.17
C ASN A 371 10.30 16.16 4.89
N PRO A 372 9.46 15.34 5.56
CA PRO A 372 8.28 15.82 6.27
C PRO A 372 8.55 16.87 7.35
N ASP A 373 9.74 16.86 7.95
CA ASP A 373 10.12 17.78 9.03
C ASP A 373 10.42 19.21 8.52
N LEU A 374 10.52 19.39 7.19
CA LEU A 374 10.78 20.66 6.55
C LEU A 374 9.54 21.30 5.92
N THR A 375 8.34 20.90 6.34
CA THR A 375 7.07 21.44 5.82
C THR A 375 7.04 22.98 5.87
N ASP A 376 7.35 23.59 7.02
CA ASP A 376 7.38 25.06 7.18
C ASP A 376 8.39 25.75 6.25
N TRP A 377 9.49 25.06 5.92
CA TRP A 377 10.49 25.56 4.98
C TRP A 377 9.95 25.51 3.54
N TYR A 378 9.33 24.39 3.15
CA TYR A 378 8.78 24.23 1.80
C TYR A 378 7.63 25.21 1.53
N GLU A 379 6.81 25.52 2.54
CA GLU A 379 5.69 26.46 2.40
C GLU A 379 6.10 27.90 2.06
N LYS A 380 7.39 28.23 2.15
CA LYS A 380 7.94 29.52 1.70
C LYS A 380 7.88 29.72 0.18
N ALA A 381 7.67 28.65 -0.58
CA ALA A 381 7.42 28.70 -2.01
C ALA A 381 5.94 28.47 -2.31
N SER A 382 5.41 29.21 -3.28
CA SER A 382 4.04 29.02 -3.75
C SER A 382 3.89 29.36 -5.24
N LEU A 383 2.92 28.74 -5.89
CA LEU A 383 2.62 28.92 -7.30
C LEU A 383 1.11 28.96 -7.51
N THR A 384 0.62 29.91 -8.29
CA THR A 384 -0.77 29.93 -8.76
C THR A 384 -0.83 29.26 -10.13
N LEU A 385 -1.59 28.17 -10.25
CA LEU A 385 -1.84 27.47 -11.50
C LEU A 385 -2.84 28.26 -12.37
N LYS A 386 -2.93 27.90 -13.66
CA LYS A 386 -3.82 28.56 -14.63
C LYS A 386 -5.30 28.52 -14.25
N ASP A 387 -5.72 27.52 -13.48
CA ASP A 387 -7.10 27.40 -12.98
C ASP A 387 -7.37 28.22 -11.71
N GLY A 388 -6.38 29.00 -11.23
CA GLY A 388 -6.45 29.81 -10.02
C GLY A 388 -6.06 29.06 -8.74
N THR A 389 -5.78 27.76 -8.81
CA THR A 389 -5.34 26.96 -7.66
C THR A 389 -4.00 27.45 -7.16
N VAL A 390 -3.90 27.71 -5.85
CA VAL A 390 -2.63 28.03 -5.20
C VAL A 390 -2.03 26.75 -4.63
N VAL A 391 -0.86 26.37 -5.15
CA VAL A 391 -0.06 25.25 -4.65
C VAL A 391 1.10 25.80 -3.83
N LYS A 392 1.28 25.27 -2.61
CA LYS A 392 2.44 25.57 -1.75
C LYS A 392 3.44 24.43 -1.79
N GLY A 393 4.71 24.73 -1.50
CA GLY A 393 5.70 23.67 -1.26
C GLY A 393 5.30 22.83 -0.06
N ALA A 394 5.36 21.51 -0.24
CA ALA A 394 5.02 20.52 0.78
C ALA A 394 5.79 19.22 0.51
N PRO A 395 5.94 18.34 1.52
CA PRO A 395 6.57 17.04 1.34
C PRO A 395 5.86 16.20 0.26
N ILE A 396 6.63 15.56 -0.62
CA ILE A 396 6.13 14.69 -1.68
C ILE A 396 5.57 13.42 -1.05
N LEU A 397 4.25 13.31 -1.09
CA LEU A 397 3.52 12.19 -0.53
C LEU A 397 2.48 11.70 -1.55
N TYR A 398 2.50 10.39 -1.81
CA TYR A 398 1.57 9.73 -2.70
C TYR A 398 0.25 9.42 -2.00
N GLY A 399 -0.85 9.76 -2.67
CA GLY A 399 -2.21 9.48 -2.21
C GLY A 399 -2.86 8.34 -3.00
N LEU A 400 -3.71 7.55 -2.36
CA LEU A 400 -4.50 6.51 -3.02
C LEU A 400 -5.95 6.53 -2.51
N THR A 401 -6.91 6.29 -3.42
CA THR A 401 -8.34 6.11 -3.11
C THR A 401 -9.03 5.18 -4.11
N ILE A 402 -10.26 4.78 -3.81
CA ILE A 402 -11.18 4.05 -4.70
C ILE A 402 -12.43 4.93 -4.88
N PRO A 403 -12.78 5.36 -6.10
CA PRO A 403 -13.98 6.14 -6.35
C PRO A 403 -15.26 5.43 -5.89
N ASN A 404 -16.25 6.23 -5.50
CA ASN A 404 -17.52 5.72 -4.98
C ASN A 404 -18.27 4.86 -6.01
N ASN A 405 -18.16 5.22 -7.30
CA ASN A 405 -18.73 4.53 -8.45
C ASN A 405 -17.77 3.53 -9.14
N ALA A 406 -16.68 3.11 -8.48
CA ALA A 406 -15.76 2.09 -9.01
C ALA A 406 -16.54 0.83 -9.47
N PRO A 407 -16.49 0.46 -10.77
CA PRO A 407 -17.24 -0.68 -11.31
C PRO A 407 -16.91 -2.02 -10.62
N GLU A 408 -15.63 -2.26 -10.35
CA GLU A 408 -15.10 -3.50 -9.77
C GLU A 408 -14.59 -3.25 -8.34
N LYS A 409 -15.41 -2.55 -7.54
CA LYS A 409 -15.06 -2.06 -6.19
C LYS A 409 -14.49 -3.13 -5.26
N GLU A 410 -15.00 -4.36 -5.30
CA GLU A 410 -14.49 -5.45 -4.46
C GLU A 410 -13.04 -5.83 -4.83
N PHE A 411 -12.76 -6.01 -6.13
CA PHE A 411 -11.43 -6.36 -6.60
C PHE A 411 -10.45 -5.18 -6.49
N ALA A 412 -10.94 -3.94 -6.63
CA ALA A 412 -10.16 -2.75 -6.33
C ALA A 412 -9.69 -2.73 -4.87
N GLN A 413 -10.58 -3.03 -3.91
CA GLN A 413 -10.23 -3.11 -2.49
C GLN A 413 -9.25 -4.25 -2.20
N ARG A 414 -9.40 -5.40 -2.86
CA ARG A 414 -8.45 -6.54 -2.76
C ARG A 414 -7.08 -6.17 -3.34
N PHE A 415 -7.03 -5.44 -4.45
CA PHE A 415 -5.79 -4.96 -5.03
C PHE A 415 -5.09 -3.95 -4.11
N VAL A 416 -5.83 -3.03 -3.50
CA VAL A 416 -5.27 -2.08 -2.52
C VAL A 416 -4.76 -2.81 -1.27
N LEU A 417 -5.49 -3.79 -0.75
CA LEU A 417 -4.99 -4.66 0.32
C LEU A 417 -3.67 -5.34 -0.08
N TYR A 418 -3.62 -5.90 -1.29
CA TYR A 418 -2.42 -6.55 -1.82
C TYR A 418 -1.24 -5.59 -1.92
N LEU A 419 -1.46 -4.39 -2.46
CA LEU A 419 -0.45 -3.32 -2.53
C LEU A 419 0.08 -2.99 -1.14
N LEU A 420 -0.80 -2.81 -0.14
CA LEU A 420 -0.36 -2.41 1.20
C LEU A 420 0.39 -3.53 1.94
N LYS A 421 0.02 -4.80 1.72
CA LYS A 421 0.69 -5.95 2.36
C LYS A 421 2.01 -6.34 1.69
N TYR A 422 2.07 -6.28 0.36
CA TYR A 422 3.19 -6.85 -0.42
C TYR A 422 3.98 -5.81 -1.22
N GLY A 423 3.48 -4.57 -1.31
CA GLY A 423 4.07 -3.50 -2.10
C GLY A 423 5.33 -2.89 -1.51
N LYS A 424 5.55 -2.95 -0.19
CA LYS A 424 6.68 -2.26 0.46
C LYS A 424 8.02 -2.52 -0.25
N SER A 425 8.37 -3.79 -0.48
CA SER A 425 9.64 -4.14 -1.13
C SER A 425 9.71 -3.77 -2.62
N VAL A 426 8.57 -3.74 -3.32
CA VAL A 426 8.49 -3.33 -4.73
C VAL A 426 8.76 -1.82 -4.82
N PHE A 427 8.06 -1.06 -3.98
CA PHE A 427 8.17 0.39 -3.90
C PHE A 427 9.55 0.87 -3.43
N GLU A 428 10.14 0.23 -2.42
CA GLU A 428 11.51 0.52 -1.98
C GLU A 428 12.55 0.29 -3.10
N LYS A 429 12.44 -0.81 -3.85
CA LYS A 429 13.31 -1.09 -5.01
C LYS A 429 13.12 -0.11 -6.16
N SER A 430 11.94 0.50 -6.26
CA SER A 430 11.62 1.52 -7.25
C SER A 430 11.97 2.94 -6.80
N GLY A 431 12.65 3.13 -5.67
CA GLY A 431 13.04 4.44 -5.14
C GLY A 431 11.87 5.24 -4.54
N GLN A 432 10.80 4.58 -4.11
CA GLN A 432 9.58 5.20 -3.56
C GLN A 432 9.19 4.55 -2.23
N PRO A 433 9.96 4.74 -1.15
CA PRO A 433 9.71 4.03 0.10
C PRO A 433 8.31 4.32 0.64
N PHE A 434 7.73 3.32 1.30
CA PHE A 434 6.49 3.51 2.05
C PHE A 434 6.72 4.45 3.23
N VAL A 435 5.73 5.28 3.52
CA VAL A 435 5.67 6.07 4.75
C VAL A 435 4.73 5.40 5.76
N PRO A 436 4.78 5.77 7.05
CA PRO A 436 3.71 5.41 7.98
C PRO A 436 2.36 5.81 7.37
N PHE A 437 1.50 4.82 7.16
CA PHE A 437 0.22 5.03 6.51
C PHE A 437 -0.62 6.04 7.29
N LYS A 438 -1.16 7.05 6.59
CA LYS A 438 -2.16 7.96 7.13
C LYS A 438 -3.47 7.74 6.40
N ALA A 439 -4.56 7.67 7.17
CA ALA A 439 -5.91 7.43 6.66
C ALA A 439 -6.78 8.65 6.94
N TYR A 440 -7.57 9.06 5.96
CA TYR A 440 -8.48 10.20 6.06
C TYR A 440 -9.90 9.81 5.67
N PRO A 441 -10.95 10.32 6.36
CA PRO A 441 -10.84 11.19 7.54
C PRO A 441 -10.36 10.46 8.81
N ASP A 442 -10.64 9.17 8.92
CA ASP A 442 -10.10 8.29 9.95
C ASP A 442 -10.08 6.83 9.47
N ILE A 443 -9.28 5.98 10.12
CA ILE A 443 -9.05 4.60 9.68
C ILE A 443 -10.34 3.76 9.63
N TYR A 444 -11.33 3.99 10.50
CA TYR A 444 -12.56 3.19 10.56
C TYR A 444 -13.60 3.59 9.52
N LYS A 445 -13.34 4.66 8.75
CA LYS A 445 -14.15 5.06 7.57
C LYS A 445 -13.67 4.42 6.27
N LEU A 446 -12.47 3.83 6.26
CA LEU A 446 -11.94 3.12 5.09
C LEU A 446 -12.66 1.78 4.91
N PRO A 447 -12.74 1.23 3.69
CA PRO A 447 -13.19 -0.14 3.48
C PRO A 447 -12.33 -1.15 4.26
N ALA A 448 -12.94 -2.23 4.74
CA ALA A 448 -12.26 -3.21 5.58
C ALA A 448 -10.98 -3.79 4.95
N PRO A 449 -10.92 -4.16 3.64
CA PRO A 449 -9.68 -4.64 3.04
C PRO A 449 -8.54 -3.60 3.09
N VAL A 450 -8.87 -2.31 2.97
CA VAL A 450 -7.86 -1.25 3.08
C VAL A 450 -7.38 -1.12 4.53
N ARG A 451 -8.28 -1.17 5.51
CA ARG A 451 -7.91 -1.19 6.94
C ARG A 451 -7.00 -2.35 7.29
N MET A 452 -7.30 -3.55 6.79
CA MET A 452 -6.48 -4.75 6.97
C MET A 452 -5.05 -4.53 6.44
N GLY A 453 -4.87 -3.78 5.35
CA GLY A 453 -3.58 -3.43 4.79
C GLY A 453 -2.76 -2.49 5.69
N ILE A 454 -3.44 -1.63 6.44
CA ILE A 454 -2.82 -0.59 7.27
C ILE A 454 -2.56 -1.06 8.70
N MET A 455 -3.55 -1.72 9.32
CA MET A 455 -3.46 -2.20 10.68
C MET A 455 -2.54 -3.43 10.76
N LYS A 456 -1.70 -3.46 11.79
CA LYS A 456 -0.89 -4.61 12.18
C LYS A 456 -1.43 -5.21 13.46
#